data_AF-E0UN44-F1
#
_entry.id   AF-E0UN44-F1
#
_cell.length_a   1.000
_cell.length_b   1.000
_cell.length_c   1.000
_cell.angle_alpha   90.00
_cell.angle_beta   90.00
_cell.angle_gamma   90.00
#
_symmetry.space_group_name_H-M   'P 1'
#
loop_
_entity.id
_entity.type
_entity.pdbx_description
1 polymer ?
#
loop_
_entity_poly.entity_id
_entity_poly.type
_entity_poly.pdbx_seq_one_letter_code
_entity_poly.pdbx_strand_id
1 'polypeptide(L)'
;MTNTFVTQLLDQLGGYPRLKAFIGAYDFVSSEQTLTFKFKGSSRFNCCTISLNSLDLYDLSFQKITRRNGIPELVESATVQVKNVYCDQLVPTFTQQTGLYLFFTEKEEAAHLARFGS
;
A
#
# COMPACT_ATOMS: atom_id res chain seq x y z
N MET A 1 0.34 20.86 -8.72
CA MET A 1 0.22 19.82 -9.77
C MET A 1 -0.16 18.53 -9.08
N THR A 2 -1.30 17.94 -9.44
CA THR A 2 -1.71 16.62 -8.97
C THR A 2 -0.81 15.59 -9.62
N ASN A 3 -0.18 14.72 -8.83
CA ASN A 3 0.61 13.64 -9.39
C ASN A 3 -0.33 12.57 -9.99
N THR A 4 -0.30 12.43 -11.32
CA THR A 4 -1.11 11.44 -12.07
C THR A 4 -0.82 10.02 -11.62
N PHE A 5 0.45 9.65 -11.40
CA PHE A 5 0.84 8.33 -10.90
C PHE A 5 0.20 8.03 -9.55
N VAL A 6 0.28 8.98 -8.60
CA VAL A 6 -0.29 8.80 -7.26
C VAL A 6 -1.80 8.61 -7.33
N THR A 7 -2.46 9.35 -8.20
CA THR A 7 -3.91 9.27 -8.38
C THR A 7 -4.31 7.89 -8.93
N GLN A 8 -3.60 7.41 -9.95
CA GLN A 8 -3.82 6.07 -10.53
C GLN A 8 -3.54 4.96 -9.52
N LEU A 9 -2.43 5.04 -8.79
CA LEU A 9 -2.06 4.05 -7.78
C LEU A 9 -3.08 3.99 -6.63
N LEU A 10 -3.57 5.15 -6.17
CA LEU A 10 -4.62 5.19 -5.17
C LEU A 10 -5.91 4.57 -5.67
N ASP A 11 -6.28 4.83 -6.93
CA ASP A 11 -7.47 4.23 -7.54
C ASP A 11 -7.32 2.69 -7.64
N GLN A 12 -6.14 2.18 -7.99
CA GLN A 12 -5.84 0.75 -7.99
C GLN A 12 -5.99 0.13 -6.59
N LEU A 13 -5.57 0.84 -5.53
CA LEU A 13 -5.79 0.44 -4.13
C LEU A 13 -7.24 0.66 -3.64
N GLY A 14 -8.10 1.22 -4.48
CA GLY A 14 -9.52 1.47 -4.20
C GLY A 14 -9.83 2.81 -3.51
N GLY A 15 -8.85 3.72 -3.46
CA GLY A 15 -9.01 5.13 -3.13
C GLY A 15 -8.81 5.49 -1.65
N TYR A 16 -8.56 6.78 -1.38
CA TYR A 16 -8.39 7.30 -0.02
C TYR A 16 -9.52 6.93 0.97
N PRO A 17 -10.82 7.05 0.61
CA PRO A 17 -11.89 6.75 1.56
C PRO A 17 -11.85 5.29 2.03
N ARG A 18 -11.56 4.37 1.11
CA ARG A 18 -11.47 2.94 1.39
C ARG A 18 -10.26 2.62 2.26
N LEU A 19 -9.08 3.10 1.91
CA LEU A 19 -7.87 2.91 2.73
C LEU A 19 -8.05 3.46 4.15
N LYS A 20 -8.72 4.59 4.31
CA LYS A 20 -9.04 5.14 5.63
C LYS A 20 -10.02 4.26 6.40
N ALA A 21 -11.08 3.77 5.77
CA ALA A 21 -12.13 3.00 6.42
C ALA A 21 -11.66 1.59 6.84
N PHE A 22 -10.92 0.90 5.97
CA PHE A 22 -10.57 -0.51 6.16
C PHE A 22 -9.32 -0.72 7.01
N ILE A 23 -8.30 0.11 6.79
CA ILE A 23 -6.98 -0.07 7.42
C ILE A 23 -6.57 1.14 8.27
N GLY A 24 -7.45 2.13 8.43
CA GLY A 24 -7.13 3.33 9.21
C GLY A 24 -5.93 4.09 8.63
N ALA A 25 -5.79 4.15 7.31
CA ALA A 25 -4.64 4.75 6.66
C ALA A 25 -4.51 6.27 6.92
N TYR A 26 -3.28 6.75 7.10
CA TYR A 26 -2.94 8.14 7.41
C TYR A 26 -1.51 8.48 6.98
N ASP A 27 -1.10 9.75 7.16
CA ASP A 27 0.24 10.25 6.79
C ASP A 27 0.67 9.87 5.36
N PHE A 28 -0.19 10.17 4.38
CA PHE A 28 0.12 9.93 2.97
C PHE A 28 1.17 10.95 2.50
N VAL A 29 2.30 10.44 2.03
CA VAL A 29 3.41 11.22 1.45
C VAL A 29 3.67 10.68 0.06
N SER A 30 3.78 11.57 -0.92
CA SER A 30 4.06 11.16 -2.29
C SER A 30 5.14 11.99 -2.95
N SER A 31 5.87 11.35 -3.86
CA SER A 31 6.80 11.96 -4.82
C SER A 31 6.36 11.59 -6.23
N GLU A 32 7.16 11.91 -7.25
CA GLU A 32 6.85 11.63 -8.66
C GLU A 32 6.47 10.17 -8.95
N GLN A 33 7.16 9.21 -8.34
CA GLN A 33 7.00 7.77 -8.60
C GLN A 33 6.86 6.95 -7.31
N THR A 34 6.52 7.59 -6.19
CA THR A 34 6.43 6.89 -4.91
C THR A 34 5.25 7.40 -4.10
N LEU A 35 4.52 6.47 -3.48
CA LEU A 35 3.50 6.74 -2.49
C LEU A 35 3.85 5.98 -1.21
N THR A 36 3.94 6.68 -0.10
CA THR A 36 4.11 6.11 1.23
C THR A 36 2.92 6.49 2.10
N PHE A 37 2.41 5.54 2.87
CA PHE A 37 1.37 5.81 3.84
C PHE A 37 1.51 4.89 5.05
N LYS A 38 1.02 5.38 6.19
CA LYS A 38 0.91 4.58 7.41
C LYS A 38 -0.49 4.04 7.54
N PHE A 39 -0.62 2.94 8.27
CA PHE A 39 -1.90 2.30 8.53
C PHE A 39 -1.93 1.65 9.90
N LYS A 40 -3.13 1.34 10.36
CA LYS A 40 -3.41 0.67 11.63
C LYS A 40 -3.96 -0.74 11.34
N GLY A 41 -4.11 -1.54 12.39
CA GLY A 41 -4.77 -2.85 12.28
C GLY A 41 -3.84 -4.03 12.06
N SER A 42 -2.63 -3.84 11.51
CA SER A 42 -1.64 -4.93 11.43
C SER A 42 -0.66 -4.88 12.60
N SER A 43 -0.45 -6.03 13.25
CA SER A 43 0.55 -6.19 14.30
C SER A 43 1.97 -6.17 13.72
N ARG A 44 2.15 -6.67 12.49
CA ARG A 44 3.45 -6.88 11.85
C ARG A 44 3.99 -5.64 11.15
N PHE A 45 3.15 -4.88 10.47
CA PHE A 45 3.55 -3.69 9.71
C PHE A 45 2.61 -2.51 9.99
N ASN A 46 3.07 -1.29 9.76
CA ASN A 46 2.22 -0.09 9.87
C ASN A 46 2.60 1.02 8.90
N CYS A 47 3.51 0.74 7.96
CA CYS A 47 3.94 1.64 6.92
C CYS A 47 4.10 0.83 5.64
N CYS A 48 3.56 1.34 4.54
CA CYS A 48 3.71 0.78 3.20
C CYS A 48 4.23 1.88 2.28
N THR A 49 5.30 1.57 1.55
CA THR A 49 5.82 2.40 0.46
C THR A 49 5.66 1.62 -0.83
N ILE A 50 5.11 2.26 -1.85
CA ILE A 50 4.92 1.70 -3.17
C ILE A 50 5.61 2.63 -4.16
N SER A 51 6.50 2.08 -4.98
CA SER A 51 7.23 2.82 -6.01
C SER A 51 7.08 2.18 -7.38
N LEU A 52 7.02 2.99 -8.44
CA LEU A 52 7.11 2.51 -9.81
C LEU A 52 8.58 2.30 -10.18
N ASN A 53 8.92 1.13 -10.71
CA ASN A 53 10.27 0.81 -11.13
C ASN A 53 10.46 1.02 -12.65
N SER A 54 11.68 0.85 -13.15
CA SER A 54 12.02 1.09 -14.57
C SER A 54 11.38 0.10 -15.55
N LEU A 55 10.74 -0.96 -15.07
CA LEU A 55 10.02 -1.94 -15.87
C LEU A 55 8.51 -1.66 -15.93
N ASP A 56 8.08 -0.50 -15.44
CA ASP A 56 6.66 -0.12 -15.29
C ASP A 56 5.88 -1.07 -14.36
N LEU A 57 6.60 -1.65 -13.37
CA LEU A 57 6.04 -2.50 -12.33
C LEU A 57 6.16 -1.82 -10.96
N TYR A 58 5.39 -2.29 -10.00
CA TYR A 58 5.41 -1.75 -8.64
C TYR A 58 6.37 -2.54 -7.75
N ASP A 59 7.11 -1.83 -6.91
CA ASP A 59 7.85 -2.39 -5.78
C ASP A 59 7.18 -1.93 -4.48
N LEU A 60 6.83 -2.88 -3.61
CA LEU A 60 6.22 -2.62 -2.30
C LEU A 60 7.24 -2.88 -1.19
N SER A 61 7.31 -1.95 -0.25
CA SER A 61 8.09 -2.06 0.97
C SER A 61 7.16 -1.92 2.18
N PHE A 62 7.15 -2.94 3.02
CA PHE A 62 6.40 -2.99 4.27
C PHE A 62 7.36 -2.83 5.42
N GLN A 63 7.01 -1.93 6.33
CA GLN A 63 7.86 -1.58 7.46
C GLN A 63 7.05 -1.48 8.75
N LYS A 64 7.71 -1.72 9.87
CA LYS A 64 7.20 -1.42 11.20
C LYS A 64 7.94 -0.24 11.80
N ILE A 65 7.22 0.84 12.03
CA ILE A 65 7.71 2.03 12.72
C ILE A 65 7.13 2.03 14.14
N THR A 66 8.01 2.00 15.14
CA THR A 66 7.61 2.13 16.56
C THR A 66 8.06 3.49 17.09
N ARG A 67 7.63 3.84 18.30
CA ARG A 67 8.15 5.02 18.99
C ARG A 67 8.85 4.58 20.26
N ARG A 68 10.13 4.87 20.38
CA ARG A 68 10.91 4.70 21.60
C ARG A 68 11.22 6.09 22.14
N ASN A 69 10.78 6.38 23.36
CA ASN A 69 10.96 7.70 23.99
C ASN A 69 10.45 8.88 23.13
N GLY A 70 9.37 8.68 22.38
CA GLY A 70 8.79 9.70 21.49
C GLY A 70 9.47 9.82 20.11
N ILE A 71 10.60 9.14 19.90
CA ILE A 71 11.34 9.16 18.63
C ILE A 71 10.85 8.00 17.76
N PRO A 72 10.47 8.25 16.49
CA PRO A 72 10.15 7.18 15.55
C PRO A 72 11.39 6.33 15.24
N GLU A 73 11.29 5.02 15.46
CA GLU A 73 12.33 4.05 15.14
C GLU A 73 11.79 2.99 14.18
N LEU A 74 12.56 2.70 13.13
CA LEU A 74 12.30 1.58 12.23
C LEU A 74 12.71 0.28 12.93
N VAL A 75 11.82 -0.71 12.94
CA VAL A 75 12.14 -2.06 13.38
C VAL A 75 12.69 -2.83 12.18
N GLU A 76 14.02 -2.84 12.02
CA GLU A 76 14.68 -3.43 10.85
C GLU A 76 14.30 -4.90 10.62
N SER A 77 14.16 -5.68 11.70
CA SER A 77 13.74 -7.09 11.65
C SER A 77 12.32 -7.30 11.09
N ALA A 78 11.53 -6.23 10.98
CA ALA A 78 10.17 -6.22 10.46
C ALA A 78 10.07 -5.36 9.18
N THR A 79 11.03 -5.56 8.26
CA THR A 79 11.00 -4.98 6.91
C THR A 79 10.86 -6.09 5.87
N VAL A 80 9.92 -5.94 4.94
CA VAL A 80 9.71 -6.87 3.82
C VAL A 80 9.59 -6.07 2.53
N GLN A 81 10.27 -6.52 1.47
CA GLN A 81 10.17 -5.94 0.14
C GLN A 81 9.65 -6.99 -0.84
N VAL A 82 8.71 -6.58 -1.68
CA VAL A 82 8.17 -7.38 -2.78
C VAL A 82 8.37 -6.55 -4.06
N LYS A 83 9.06 -7.12 -5.05
CA LYS A 83 9.44 -6.41 -6.28
C LYS A 83 8.67 -6.92 -7.49
N ASN A 84 8.59 -6.10 -8.53
CA ASN A 84 8.02 -6.46 -9.83
C ASN A 84 6.56 -6.94 -9.75
N VAL A 85 5.74 -6.20 -8.99
CA VAL A 85 4.33 -6.49 -8.77
C VAL A 85 3.49 -5.81 -9.84
N TYR A 86 2.58 -6.55 -10.48
CA TYR A 86 1.62 -6.02 -11.45
C TYR A 86 0.50 -5.23 -10.76
N CYS A 87 -0.18 -4.36 -11.51
CA CYS A 87 -1.24 -3.51 -10.98
C CYS A 87 -2.39 -4.30 -10.32
N ASP A 88 -2.77 -5.43 -10.92
CA ASP A 88 -3.78 -6.37 -10.43
C ASP A 88 -3.33 -7.17 -9.21
N GLN A 89 -2.02 -7.22 -8.94
CA GLN A 89 -1.43 -7.92 -7.80
C GLN A 89 -1.19 -7.01 -6.59
N LEU A 90 -1.36 -5.69 -6.72
CA LEU A 90 -1.13 -4.73 -5.63
C LEU A 90 -1.98 -5.04 -4.40
N VAL A 91 -3.30 -5.16 -4.57
CA VAL A 91 -4.24 -5.42 -3.48
C VAL A 91 -4.00 -6.81 -2.87
N PRO A 92 -3.91 -7.91 -3.65
CA PRO A 92 -3.61 -9.23 -3.10
C PRO A 92 -2.29 -9.27 -2.32
N THR A 93 -1.23 -8.64 -2.84
CA THR A 93 0.09 -8.61 -2.19
C THR A 93 0.03 -7.86 -0.86
N PHE A 94 -0.68 -6.71 -0.82
CA PHE A 94 -0.87 -5.96 0.41
C PHE A 94 -1.62 -6.79 1.47
N THR A 95 -2.73 -7.42 1.08
CA THR A 95 -3.53 -8.27 1.96
C THR A 95 -2.71 -9.45 2.49
N GLN A 96 -1.95 -10.11 1.61
CA GLN A 96 -1.10 -11.26 1.97
C GLN A 96 -0.02 -10.88 3.00
N GLN A 97 0.63 -9.72 2.85
CA GLN A 97 1.70 -9.30 3.76
C GLN A 97 1.17 -8.76 5.09
N THR A 98 0.07 -8.01 5.06
CA THR A 98 -0.44 -7.28 6.24
C THR A 98 -1.53 -8.01 7.01
N GLY A 99 -2.24 -8.93 6.35
CA GLY A 99 -3.46 -9.58 6.85
C GLY A 99 -4.71 -8.69 6.81
N LEU A 100 -4.64 -7.53 6.15
CA LEU A 100 -5.71 -6.54 6.11
C LEU A 100 -6.38 -6.50 4.74
N TYR A 101 -7.71 -6.63 4.72
CA TYR A 101 -8.50 -6.52 3.51
C TYR A 101 -8.81 -5.05 3.17
N LEU A 102 -8.83 -4.73 1.87
CA LEU A 102 -9.25 -3.42 1.37
C LEU A 102 -10.69 -3.42 0.83
N PHE A 103 -11.27 -4.60 0.63
CA PHE A 103 -12.62 -4.80 0.12
C PHE A 103 -13.42 -5.65 1.10
N PHE A 104 -14.75 -5.54 1.08
CA PHE A 104 -15.60 -6.33 1.98
C PHE A 104 -15.67 -7.80 1.55
N THR A 105 -15.56 -8.05 0.24
CA THR A 105 -15.65 -9.39 -0.33
C THR A 105 -14.63 -9.59 -1.44
N GLU A 106 -14.22 -10.84 -1.65
CA GLU A 106 -13.32 -11.23 -2.75
C GLU A 106 -13.94 -10.92 -4.12
N LYS A 107 -15.27 -10.98 -4.25
CA LYS A 107 -15.98 -10.66 -5.49
C LYS A 107 -15.86 -9.16 -5.84
N GLU A 108 -15.97 -8.29 -4.85
CA GLU A 108 -15.76 -6.85 -5.05
C GLU A 108 -14.32 -6.53 -5.41
N GLU A 109 -13.36 -7.19 -4.75
CA GLU A 109 -11.95 -7.06 -5.07
C GLU A 109 -11.67 -7.50 -6.51
N ALA A 110 -12.10 -8.69 -6.91
CA ALA A 110 -11.92 -9.20 -8.27
C ALA A 110 -12.58 -8.28 -9.31
N ALA A 111 -13.79 -7.77 -9.05
CA ALA A 111 -14.47 -6.82 -9.93
C ALA A 111 -13.73 -5.49 -10.06
N HIS A 112 -13.07 -5.03 -8.98
CA HIS A 112 -12.24 -3.83 -8.99
C HIS A 112 -10.95 -4.05 -9.80
N LEU A 113 -10.25 -5.15 -9.56
CA LEU A 113 -8.99 -5.48 -10.24
C LEU A 113 -9.20 -5.73 -11.75
N ALA A 114 -10.33 -6.32 -12.14
CA ALA A 114 -10.70 -6.51 -13.54
C ALA A 114 -10.83 -5.21 -14.35
N ARG A 115 -10.88 -4.04 -13.70
CA ARG A 115 -10.87 -2.73 -14.38
C ARG A 115 -9.47 -2.30 -14.81
N PHE A 116 -8.44 -2.93 -14.25
CA PHE A 116 -7.03 -2.61 -14.48
C PHE A 116 -6.29 -3.75 -15.18
N GLY A 117 -6.80 -4.99 -15.09
CA GLY A 117 -6.34 -6.11 -15.89
C GLY A 117 -6.99 -6.11 -17.27
N SER A 118 -6.20 -5.88 -18.31
CA SER A 118 -6.56 -6.09 -19.72
C SER A 118 -5.68 -7.19 -20.31
#